data_AF-A0A089KKH7-F1
#
_entry.id   AF-A0A089KKH7-F1
#
_cell.length_a   1.000
_cell.length_b   1.000
_cell.length_c   1.000
_cell.angle_alpha   90.00
_cell.angle_beta   90.00
_cell.angle_gamma   90.00
#
_symmetry.space_group_name_H-M   'P 1'
#
loop_
_entity.id
_entity.type
_entity.pdbx_description
1 polymer ?
#
loop_
_entity_poly.entity_id
_entity_poly.type
_entity_poly.pdbx_seq_one_letter_code
_entity_poly.pdbx_strand_id
1 'polypeptide(L)'
;MRINVKFTPKGKAAVENFSNDELLEIFARYLKTLTKKYDIEVDVPHEVNHSIVEDGTVIVMARNVNCDVDTFFKELSRDIKVPLKKRLGGKLDNVFKTEVIE
;
A
#
# COMPACT_ATOMS: atom_id res chain seq x y z
N MET A 1 -11.65 -9.29 -4.84
CA MET A 1 -10.62 -8.84 -5.79
C MET A 1 -9.29 -8.75 -5.07
N ARG A 2 -8.25 -9.42 -5.58
CA ARG A 2 -6.89 -9.31 -5.01
C ARG A 2 -6.15 -8.20 -5.73
N ILE A 3 -5.43 -7.37 -4.97
CA ILE A 3 -4.66 -6.26 -5.52
C ILE A 3 -3.24 -6.37 -4.99
N ASN A 4 -2.30 -6.56 -5.90
CA ASN A 4 -0.88 -6.55 -5.58
C ASN A 4 -0.36 -5.12 -5.67
N VAL A 5 0.08 -4.57 -4.55
CA VAL A 5 0.75 -3.28 -4.45
C VAL A 5 2.25 -3.51 -4.53
N LYS A 6 2.81 -3.44 -5.74
CA LYS A 6 4.22 -3.75 -6.03
C LYS A 6 5.08 -2.50 -5.87
N PHE A 7 6.05 -2.53 -4.96
CA PHE A 7 6.95 -1.40 -4.75
C PHE A 7 7.83 -1.14 -5.97
N THR A 8 8.05 0.14 -6.27
CA THR A 8 9.12 0.54 -7.20
C THR A 8 10.49 0.33 -6.55
N PRO A 9 11.61 0.37 -7.27
CA PRO A 9 12.94 0.29 -6.65
C PRO A 9 13.16 1.33 -5.54
N LYS A 10 12.67 2.57 -5.74
CA LYS A 10 12.70 3.62 -4.70
C LYS A 10 11.72 3.33 -3.56
N GLY A 11 10.56 2.77 -3.85
CA GLY A 11 9.61 2.31 -2.85
C GLY A 11 10.21 1.22 -1.96
N LYS A 12 10.89 0.24 -2.57
CA LYS A 12 11.56 -0.87 -1.87
C LYS A 12 12.61 -0.34 -0.88
N ALA A 13 13.49 0.54 -1.34
CA ALA A 13 14.47 1.21 -0.47
C ALA A 13 13.81 1.98 0.69
N ALA A 14 12.62 2.56 0.48
CA ALA A 14 11.91 3.26 1.54
C ALA A 14 11.32 2.29 2.58
N VAL A 15 10.74 1.16 2.15
CA VAL A 15 10.13 0.18 3.06
C VAL A 15 11.14 -0.70 3.79
N GLU A 16 12.37 -0.84 3.28
CA GLU A 16 13.49 -1.51 3.99
C GLU A 16 13.84 -0.87 5.34
N ASN A 17 13.42 0.38 5.58
CA ASN A 17 13.62 1.08 6.84
C ASN A 17 12.52 0.79 7.88
N PHE A 18 11.60 -0.14 7.60
CA PHE A 18 10.46 -0.47 8.44
C PHE A 18 10.39 -1.98 8.69
N SER A 19 9.86 -2.36 9.85
CA SER A 19 9.50 -3.76 10.10
C SER A 19 8.23 -4.15 9.32
N ASN A 20 8.00 -5.45 9.16
CA ASN A 20 6.80 -5.96 8.50
C ASN A 20 5.51 -5.49 9.22
N ASP A 21 5.52 -5.51 10.56
CA ASP A 21 4.38 -5.04 11.38
C ASP A 21 4.12 -3.54 11.21
N GLU A 22 5.18 -2.72 11.13
CA GLU A 22 5.04 -1.29 10.86
C GLU A 22 4.42 -1.05 9.48
N LEU A 23 4.83 -1.83 8.47
CA LEU A 23 4.27 -1.72 7.12
C LEU A 23 2.80 -2.13 7.09
N LEU A 24 2.43 -3.25 7.73
CA LEU A 24 1.04 -3.67 7.86
C LEU A 24 0.19 -2.59 8.53
N GLU A 25 0.66 -2.02 9.64
CA GLU A 25 -0.05 -0.96 10.35
C GLU A 25 -0.21 0.30 9.50
N ILE A 26 0.85 0.72 8.80
CA ILE A 26 0.81 1.87 7.89
C ILE A 26 -0.24 1.63 6.80
N PHE A 27 -0.13 0.52 6.05
CA PHE A 27 -1.04 0.25 4.95
C PHE A 27 -2.49 0.14 5.44
N ALA A 28 -2.75 -0.62 6.49
CA ALA A 28 -4.09 -0.77 7.06
C ALA A 28 -4.69 0.58 7.50
N ARG A 29 -3.90 1.44 8.17
CA ARG A 29 -4.36 2.77 8.62
C ARG A 29 -4.73 3.68 7.47
N TYR A 30 -3.86 3.78 6.45
CA TYR A 30 -4.08 4.69 5.33
C TYR A 30 -5.22 4.20 4.43
N LEU A 31 -5.29 2.90 4.16
CA LEU A 31 -6.40 2.29 3.43
C LEU A 31 -7.74 2.53 4.14
N LYS A 32 -7.83 2.25 5.46
CA LYS A 32 -9.04 2.48 6.27
C LYS A 32 -9.46 3.95 6.33
N THR A 33 -8.50 4.88 6.23
CA THR A 33 -8.81 6.30 6.17
C THR A 33 -9.40 6.66 4.81
N LEU A 34 -8.85 6.09 3.75
CA LEU A 34 -9.27 6.36 2.38
C LEU A 34 -10.65 5.77 2.06
N THR A 35 -11.01 4.63 2.62
CA THR A 35 -12.37 4.05 2.46
C THR A 35 -13.49 4.93 3.02
N LYS A 36 -13.18 5.96 3.81
CA LYS A 36 -14.19 6.95 4.22
C LYS A 36 -14.61 7.89 3.08
N LYS A 37 -13.81 7.99 2.02
CA LYS A 37 -14.04 8.85 0.85
C LYS A 37 -14.49 8.07 -0.39
N TYR A 38 -14.24 6.76 -0.41
CA TYR A 38 -14.47 5.88 -1.56
C TYR A 38 -15.34 4.72 -1.13
N ASP A 39 -16.34 4.38 -1.94
CA ASP A 39 -17.21 3.23 -1.70
C ASP A 39 -16.49 1.93 -2.09
N ILE A 40 -15.66 1.44 -1.16
CA ILE A 40 -14.86 0.22 -1.28
C ILE A 40 -14.53 -0.32 0.11
N GLU A 41 -14.56 -1.64 0.26
CA GLU A 41 -13.99 -2.32 1.42
C GLU A 41 -12.63 -2.88 1.06
N VAL A 42 -11.63 -2.64 1.92
CA VAL A 42 -10.26 -3.13 1.73
C VAL A 42 -9.70 -3.67 3.03
N ASP A 43 -8.86 -4.69 2.91
CA ASP A 43 -8.14 -5.30 4.03
C ASP A 43 -6.71 -5.67 3.63
N VAL A 44 -5.81 -5.74 4.61
CA VAL A 44 -4.41 -6.15 4.44
C VAL A 44 -4.16 -7.39 5.30
N PRO A 45 -4.50 -8.59 4.81
CA PRO A 45 -4.44 -9.81 5.60
C PRO A 45 -3.00 -10.16 5.98
N HIS A 46 -2.77 -10.46 7.26
CA HIS A 46 -1.45 -10.83 7.78
C HIS A 46 -0.97 -12.17 7.18
N GLU A 47 -1.91 -13.08 6.88
CA GLU A 47 -1.66 -14.46 6.43
C GLU A 47 -0.97 -14.55 5.07
N VAL A 48 -1.00 -13.48 4.28
CA VAL A 48 -0.38 -13.42 2.95
C VAL A 48 0.68 -12.33 2.85
N ASN A 49 0.95 -11.60 3.94
CA ASN A 49 1.88 -10.47 3.98
C ASN A 49 2.95 -10.70 5.07
N HIS A 50 3.57 -11.88 5.09
CA HIS A 50 4.57 -12.24 6.10
C HIS A 50 5.95 -11.58 5.89
N SER A 51 6.33 -11.30 4.64
CA SER A 51 7.66 -10.79 4.26
C SER A 51 7.59 -9.65 3.23
N ILE A 52 6.84 -8.58 3.52
CA ILE A 52 6.56 -7.47 2.58
C ILE A 52 7.83 -6.89 1.94
N VAL A 53 8.90 -6.72 2.73
CA VAL A 53 10.16 -6.12 2.26
C VAL A 53 10.87 -7.05 1.25
N GLU A 54 10.91 -8.36 1.54
CA GLU A 54 11.53 -9.36 0.68
C GLU A 54 10.74 -9.50 -0.63
N ASP A 55 9.43 -9.72 -0.49
CA ASP A 55 8.47 -9.89 -1.60
C ASP A 55 8.33 -8.62 -2.45
N GLY A 56 8.68 -7.46 -1.88
CA GLY A 56 8.53 -6.17 -2.54
C GLY A 56 7.07 -5.84 -2.88
N THR A 57 6.12 -6.48 -2.21
CA THR A 57 4.70 -6.39 -2.54
C THR A 57 3.86 -6.41 -1.26
N VAL A 58 2.82 -5.58 -1.22
CA VAL A 58 1.72 -5.72 -0.25
C VAL A 58 0.49 -6.25 -0.97
N ILE A 59 -0.10 -7.30 -0.44
CA ILE A 59 -1.33 -7.90 -0.97
C ILE A 59 -2.51 -7.30 -0.22
N VAL A 60 -3.41 -6.67 -0.96
CA VAL A 60 -4.63 -6.04 -0.47
C VAL A 60 -5.83 -6.83 -1.00
N MET A 61 -6.79 -7.11 -0.14
CA MET A 61 -8.05 -7.74 -0.51
C MET A 61 -9.15 -6.70 -0.55
N ALA A 62 -9.77 -6.52 -1.72
CA ALA A 62 -10.84 -5.57 -1.93
C ALA A 62 -12.20 -6.27 -2.19
N ARG A 63 -13.26 -5.70 -1.62
CA ARG A 63 -14.67 -6.13 -1.71
C ARG A 63 -15.57 -4.91 -1.87
N ASN A 64 -16.81 -5.13 -2.31
CA ASN A 64 -17.83 -4.07 -2.47
C ASN A 64 -17.29 -2.84 -3.19
N VAL A 65 -16.61 -3.06 -4.32
CA VAL A 65 -15.88 -2.02 -5.06
C VAL A 65 -16.85 -1.26 -5.95
N ASN A 66 -17.28 -0.07 -5.52
CA ASN A 66 -18.19 0.81 -6.27
C ASN A 66 -17.52 2.16 -6.63
N CYS A 67 -16.21 2.16 -6.80
CA CYS A 67 -15.42 3.34 -7.13
C CYS A 67 -14.31 3.04 -8.15
N ASP A 68 -13.67 4.09 -8.67
CA ASP A 68 -12.48 3.96 -9.52
C ASP A 68 -11.26 3.51 -8.69
N VAL A 69 -10.87 2.24 -8.88
CA VAL A 69 -9.78 1.58 -8.12
C VAL A 69 -8.44 2.28 -8.38
N ASP A 70 -8.16 2.67 -9.62
CA ASP A 70 -6.91 3.33 -9.97
C ASP A 70 -6.75 4.67 -9.25
N THR A 71 -7.84 5.44 -9.14
CA THR A 71 -7.88 6.71 -8.43
C THR A 71 -7.70 6.52 -6.94
N PHE A 72 -8.37 5.52 -6.36
CA PHE A 72 -8.18 5.14 -4.96
C PHE A 72 -6.70 4.82 -4.67
N PHE A 73 -6.07 3.93 -5.44
CA PHE A 73 -4.68 3.55 -5.18
C PHE A 73 -3.65 4.63 -5.54
N LYS A 74 -3.97 5.53 -6.49
CA LYS A 74 -3.16 6.75 -6.73
C LYS A 74 -3.20 7.69 -5.54
N GLU A 75 -4.35 7.89 -4.90
CA GLU A 75 -4.45 8.70 -3.68
C GLU A 75 -3.71 8.02 -2.52
N LEU A 76 -3.90 6.70 -2.34
CA LEU A 76 -3.11 5.92 -1.38
C LEU A 76 -1.62 6.16 -1.58
N SER A 77 -1.08 6.02 -2.81
CA SER A 77 0.34 6.21 -3.07
C SER A 77 0.86 7.60 -2.67
N ARG A 78 0.02 8.63 -2.70
CA ARG A 78 0.39 9.99 -2.25
C ARG A 78 0.44 10.08 -0.74
N ASP A 79 -0.50 9.43 -0.05
CA ASP A 79 -0.63 9.51 1.40
C ASP A 79 0.46 8.69 2.11
N ILE A 80 0.69 7.43 1.73
CA ILE A 80 1.76 6.59 2.33
C ILE A 80 3.16 7.11 2.01
N LYS A 81 3.33 7.87 0.93
CA LYS A 81 4.62 8.50 0.63
C LYS A 81 5.10 9.41 1.78
N VAL A 82 4.20 10.02 2.55
CA VAL A 82 4.56 10.92 3.66
C VAL A 82 5.38 10.21 4.76
N PRO A 83 4.87 9.14 5.41
CA PRO A 83 5.64 8.43 6.43
C PRO A 83 6.90 7.78 5.87
N LEU A 84 6.84 7.20 4.67
CA LEU A 84 8.00 6.55 4.05
C LEU A 84 9.13 7.55 3.75
N LYS A 85 8.78 8.70 3.16
CA LYS A 85 9.76 9.77 2.86
C LYS A 85 10.41 10.29 4.14
N LYS A 86 9.63 10.45 5.22
CA LYS A 86 10.13 10.95 6.51
C LYS A 86 11.24 10.07 7.07
N ARG A 87 11.11 8.74 6.94
CA ARG A 87 12.12 7.78 7.44
C ARG A 87 13.31 7.62 6.50
N LEU A 88 13.07 7.62 5.18
CA LEU A 88 14.12 7.54 4.17
C LEU A 88 15.05 8.77 4.18
N GLY A 89 14.55 9.95 4.59
CA GLY A 89 15.35 11.18 4.67
C GLY A 89 15.69 11.84 3.33
N GLY A 90 14.96 11.52 2.25
CA GLY A 90 15.31 11.94 0.89
C GLY A 90 14.13 12.21 -0.04
N LYS A 91 14.42 12.30 -1.35
CA LYS A 91 13.38 12.35 -2.38
C LYS A 91 12.81 10.95 -2.60
N LEU A 92 11.50 10.83 -2.41
CA LEU A 92 10.72 9.65 -2.79
C LEU A 92 9.79 10.08 -3.92
N ASP A 93 9.68 9.30 -4.99
CA ASP A 93 8.78 9.57 -6.11
C ASP A 93 7.50 8.72 -5.99
N ASN A 94 7.13 7.96 -7.01
CA ASN A 94 6.06 6.96 -6.93
C ASN A 94 6.54 5.76 -6.11
N VAL A 95 5.75 5.40 -5.10
CA VAL A 95 6.12 4.37 -4.12
C VAL A 95 5.85 2.97 -4.69
N PHE A 96 4.74 2.79 -5.38
CA PHE A 96 4.32 1.49 -5.88
C PHE A 96 3.55 1.61 -7.20
N LYS A 97 3.28 0.45 -7.80
CA LYS A 97 2.29 0.23 -8.85
C LYS A 97 1.26 -0.78 -8.36
N THR A 98 0.05 -0.68 -8.87
CA THR A 98 -1.01 -1.66 -8.59
C THR A 98 -1.16 -2.64 -9.73
N GLU A 99 -1.41 -3.89 -9.38
CA GLU A 99 -1.81 -4.95 -10.29
C GLU A 99 -3.06 -5.60 -9.71
N VAL A 100 -4.17 -5.50 -10.44
CA VAL A 100 -5.42 -6.17 -10.08
C VAL A 100 -5.35 -7.61 -10.56
N ILE A 101 -5.62 -8.54 -9.66
CA ILE A 101 -5.71 -9.97 -9.95
C ILE A 101 -7.16 -10.38 -9.73
N GLU A 102 -7.81 -10.77 -10.82
CA GLU A 102 -9.17 -11.33 -10.85
C GLU A 102 -9.19 -12.80 -10.40
#